data_AF-A0A501WL81-F1
#
_entry.id   AF-A0A501WL81-F1
#
_cell.length_a   1.000
_cell.length_b   1.000
_cell.length_c   1.000
_cell.angle_alpha   90.00
_cell.angle_beta   90.00
_cell.angle_gamma   90.00
#
_symmetry.space_group_name_H-M   'P 1'
#
loop_
_entity.id
_entity.type
_entity.pdbx_description
1 polymer ?
#
loop_
_entity_poly.entity_id
_entity_poly.type
_entity_poly.pdbx_seq_one_letter_code
_entity_poly.pdbx_strand_id
1 'polypeptide(L)'
;MAYIEMTEKTGKGLSNPWTFDNADEHMFSLDKQNRIEYSELLELAMGSPLAGKCYWCGSNKRRYKIGSLCGGPPIWNPEGNMVAIPVWNRTLFKGTIQQLVVIDVIKCEWTLYKRSFRVLDLRSFQNEIISGYDSPIYDTTSLHFDINREEIEIRKKI
;
A
#
# COMPACT_ATOMS: atom_id res chain seq x y z
N MET A 1 -39.58 -0.27 8.03
CA MET A 1 -38.61 0.29 7.07
C MET A 1 -37.83 1.34 7.83
N ALA A 2 -36.67 0.98 8.36
CA ALA A 2 -35.82 1.90 9.11
C ALA A 2 -34.59 2.21 8.24
N TYR A 3 -34.47 3.46 7.83
CA TYR A 3 -33.26 4.00 7.23
C TYR A 3 -32.20 4.08 8.32
N ILE A 4 -31.06 3.42 8.10
CA ILE A 4 -29.89 3.58 8.95
C ILE A 4 -29.16 4.82 8.42
N GLU A 5 -29.21 5.91 9.19
CA GLU A 5 -28.38 7.08 8.97
C GLU A 5 -26.90 6.67 9.04
N MET A 6 -26.17 6.94 7.95
CA MET A 6 -24.72 6.84 7.93
C MET A 6 -24.18 7.94 8.84
N THR A 7 -23.72 7.54 10.03
CA THR A 7 -23.03 8.43 10.96
C THR A 7 -21.76 8.99 10.30
N GLU A 8 -21.71 10.31 10.22
CA GLU A 8 -20.51 11.06 9.87
C GLU A 8 -19.33 10.59 10.75
N LYS A 9 -18.24 10.15 10.13
CA LYS A 9 -16.97 9.83 10.82
C LYS A 9 -16.37 11.12 11.39
N THR A 10 -16.83 11.53 12.55
CA THR A 10 -16.22 12.56 13.40
C THR A 10 -15.14 11.90 14.25
N GLY A 11 -13.94 11.84 13.67
CA GLY A 11 -12.72 11.34 14.31
C GLY A 11 -11.72 10.90 13.24
N LYS A 12 -10.71 11.73 12.96
CA LYS A 12 -9.64 11.41 12.00
C LYS A 12 -8.75 10.32 12.61
N GLY A 13 -9.24 9.08 12.65
CA GLY A 13 -8.46 7.92 13.04
C GLY A 13 -7.30 7.75 12.06
N LEU A 14 -6.12 7.39 12.57
CA LEU A 14 -4.96 7.12 11.72
C LEU A 14 -5.27 5.98 10.76
N SER A 15 -5.07 6.21 9.46
CA SER A 15 -5.21 5.20 8.42
C SER A 15 -4.36 3.97 8.76
N ASN A 16 -4.95 2.79 8.58
CA ASN A 16 -4.30 1.50 8.84
C ASN A 16 -4.88 0.44 7.89
N PRO A 17 -4.35 -0.81 7.88
CA PRO A 17 -4.75 -1.81 6.90
C PRO A 17 -6.24 -2.17 6.85
N TRP A 18 -7.01 -1.90 7.91
CA TRP A 18 -8.45 -2.15 7.98
C TRP A 18 -9.29 -0.91 7.71
N THR A 19 -8.69 0.27 7.71
CA THR A 19 -9.41 1.54 7.54
C THR A 19 -8.50 2.56 6.87
N PHE A 20 -8.69 2.72 5.57
CA PHE A 20 -8.14 3.80 4.77
C PHE A 20 -9.07 4.10 3.60
N ASP A 21 -8.98 5.30 3.04
CA ASP A 21 -9.76 5.70 1.86
C ASP A 21 -8.95 6.59 0.90
N ASN A 22 -9.48 6.81 -0.30
CA ASN A 22 -8.80 7.58 -1.34
C ASN A 22 -8.64 9.08 -1.03
N ALA A 23 -9.34 9.61 -0.02
CA ALA A 23 -9.23 11.00 0.42
C ALA A 23 -8.18 11.19 1.53
N ASP A 24 -7.65 10.10 2.10
CA ASP A 24 -6.58 10.14 3.09
C ASP A 24 -5.32 10.83 2.55
N GLU A 25 -4.64 11.61 3.42
CA GLU A 25 -3.44 12.36 3.06
C GLU A 25 -2.31 11.45 2.56
N HIS A 26 -2.18 10.24 3.11
CA HIS A 26 -1.17 9.24 2.72
C HIS A 26 -1.35 8.72 1.29
N MET A 27 -2.49 8.98 0.64
CA MET A 27 -2.70 8.63 -0.76
C MET A 27 -1.91 9.53 -1.72
N PHE A 28 -1.54 10.74 -1.28
CA PHE A 28 -0.90 11.75 -2.12
C PHE A 28 0.60 11.84 -1.82
N SER A 29 1.40 12.09 -2.85
CA SER A 29 2.76 12.60 -2.65
C SER A 29 2.72 13.95 -1.94
N LEU A 30 3.84 14.34 -1.31
CA LEU A 30 3.92 15.59 -0.55
C LEU A 30 3.55 16.83 -1.39
N ASP A 31 3.95 16.86 -2.66
CA ASP A 31 3.64 17.92 -3.63
C ASP A 31 2.27 17.78 -4.31
N LYS A 32 1.53 16.72 -3.99
CA LYS A 32 0.22 16.34 -4.56
C LYS A 32 0.21 16.14 -6.08
N GLN A 33 1.38 16.00 -6.71
CA GLN A 33 1.48 15.72 -8.15
C GLN A 33 1.22 14.26 -8.48
N ASN A 34 1.42 13.37 -7.50
CA ASN A 34 1.17 11.95 -7.61
C ASN A 34 0.15 11.51 -6.57
N ARG A 35 -0.66 10.51 -6.93
CA ARG A 35 -1.52 9.83 -5.96
C ARG A 35 -1.63 8.35 -6.24
N ILE A 36 -1.87 7.59 -5.18
CA ILE A 36 -2.35 6.23 -5.25
C ILE A 36 -3.86 6.23 -5.13
N GLU A 37 -4.51 5.45 -5.96
CA GLU A 37 -5.96 5.33 -5.99
C GLU A 37 -6.37 3.86 -5.95
N TYR A 38 -7.24 3.53 -5.00
CA TYR A 38 -7.85 2.22 -4.88
C TYR A 38 -9.25 2.23 -5.49
N SER A 39 -9.62 1.14 -6.13
CA SER A 39 -11.01 0.87 -6.53
C SER A 39 -11.41 -0.53 -6.08
N GLU A 40 -12.70 -0.71 -5.78
CA GLU A 40 -13.22 -1.99 -5.27
C GLU A 40 -12.52 -2.40 -3.97
N LEU A 41 -12.28 -1.43 -3.08
CA LEU A 41 -11.63 -1.67 -1.79
C LEU A 41 -12.60 -2.42 -0.87
N LEU A 42 -12.23 -3.65 -0.50
CA LEU A 42 -13.06 -4.56 0.28
C LEU A 42 -12.21 -5.40 1.23
N GLU A 43 -12.82 -5.95 2.27
CA GLU A 43 -12.15 -6.94 3.12
C GLU A 43 -11.96 -8.26 2.35
N LEU A 44 -10.74 -8.83 2.38
CA LEU A 44 -10.48 -10.12 1.72
C LEU A 44 -11.32 -11.28 2.29
N ALA A 45 -11.63 -11.19 3.57
CA ALA A 45 -12.55 -12.02 4.33
C ALA A 45 -12.98 -11.21 5.57
N MET A 46 -14.06 -11.61 6.26
CA MET A 46 -14.55 -10.88 7.43
C MET A 46 -13.44 -10.62 8.46
N GLY A 47 -13.19 -9.35 8.78
CA GLY A 47 -12.15 -8.93 9.73
C GLY A 47 -10.72 -8.95 9.18
N SER A 48 -10.55 -9.25 7.88
CA SER A 48 -9.26 -9.14 7.19
C SER A 48 -8.98 -7.70 6.75
N PRO A 49 -7.71 -7.34 6.50
CA PRO A 49 -7.37 -6.04 5.93
C PRO A 49 -8.09 -5.77 4.61
N LEU A 50 -8.25 -4.49 4.31
CA LEU A 50 -8.79 -4.02 3.04
C LEU A 50 -7.81 -4.31 1.91
N ALA A 51 -8.34 -4.70 0.76
CA ALA A 51 -7.61 -4.85 -0.47
C ALA A 51 -8.47 -4.48 -1.68
N GLY A 52 -7.82 -4.01 -2.75
CA GLY A 52 -8.52 -3.66 -3.99
C GLY A 52 -7.57 -3.49 -5.17
N LYS A 53 -8.12 -3.11 -6.31
CA LYS A 53 -7.31 -2.71 -7.46
C LYS A 53 -6.63 -1.38 -7.14
N CYS A 54 -5.32 -1.29 -7.41
CA CYS A 54 -4.53 -0.12 -7.08
C CYS A 54 -3.91 0.47 -8.34
N TYR A 55 -3.88 1.80 -8.38
CA TYR A 55 -3.39 2.57 -9.51
C TYR A 55 -2.51 3.70 -9.01
N TRP A 56 -1.44 3.99 -9.76
CA TRP A 56 -0.71 5.24 -9.65
C TRP A 56 -1.30 6.22 -10.67
N CYS A 57 -1.65 7.41 -10.20
CA CYS A 57 -2.11 8.52 -11.02
C CYS A 57 -1.05 9.62 -10.95
N GLY A 58 -0.39 9.87 -12.08
CA GLY A 58 0.62 10.92 -12.22
C GLY A 58 0.03 12.26 -12.66
N SER A 59 0.86 13.31 -12.64
CA SER A 59 0.48 14.69 -12.99
C SER A 59 -0.06 14.86 -14.42
N ASN A 60 0.36 14.00 -15.34
CA ASN A 60 -0.14 13.95 -16.72
C ASN A 60 -1.54 13.31 -16.86
N LYS A 61 -2.25 13.06 -15.75
CA LYS A 61 -3.54 12.35 -15.67
C LYS A 61 -3.51 10.92 -16.20
N ARG A 62 -2.33 10.35 -16.47
CA ARG A 62 -2.22 8.93 -16.80
C ARG A 62 -2.38 8.11 -15.54
N ARG A 63 -3.06 6.98 -15.70
CA ARG A 63 -3.36 6.02 -14.65
C ARG A 63 -2.69 4.70 -14.99
N TYR A 64 -1.79 4.26 -14.13
CA TYR A 64 -1.03 3.03 -14.28
C TYR A 64 -1.50 2.01 -13.26
N LYS A 65 -1.94 0.84 -13.71
CA LYS A 65 -2.38 -0.23 -12.81
C LYS A 65 -1.17 -0.88 -12.15
N ILE A 66 -1.15 -0.86 -10.83
CA ILE A 66 -0.08 -1.45 -10.00
C ILE A 66 -0.36 -2.92 -9.74
N GLY A 67 -1.60 -3.23 -9.38
CA GLY A 67 -2.05 -4.59 -9.07
C GLY A 67 -3.57 -4.67 -8.92
N SER A 68 -4.11 -5.89 -8.93
CA SER A 68 -5.54 -6.14 -8.70
C SER A 68 -5.90 -6.42 -7.25
N LEU A 69 -4.91 -6.72 -6.40
CA LEU A 69 -5.10 -7.09 -5.02
C LEU A 69 -4.01 -6.42 -4.17
N CYS A 70 -4.16 -5.14 -3.94
CA CYS A 70 -3.22 -4.34 -3.15
C CYS A 70 -3.83 -4.03 -1.80
N GLY A 71 -3.06 -4.21 -0.73
CA GLY A 71 -3.40 -3.71 0.60
C GLY A 71 -2.97 -2.25 0.76
N GLY A 72 -3.13 -1.71 1.95
CA GLY A 72 -2.74 -0.33 2.24
C GLY A 72 -2.70 -0.02 3.73
N PRO A 73 -2.63 1.28 4.10
CA PRO A 73 -2.41 2.40 3.18
C PRO A 73 -1.02 2.35 2.53
N PRO A 74 -0.83 3.00 1.37
CA PRO A 74 0.50 3.21 0.80
C PRO A 74 1.30 4.21 1.65
N ILE A 75 2.62 4.24 1.46
CA ILE A 75 3.47 5.25 2.10
C ILE A 75 4.41 5.88 1.07
N TRP A 76 4.35 7.19 0.96
CA TRP A 76 5.27 7.99 0.14
C TRP A 76 6.52 8.33 0.93
N ASN A 77 7.65 8.46 0.24
CA ASN A 77 8.82 9.10 0.82
C ASN A 77 8.65 10.64 0.88
N PRO A 78 9.42 11.36 1.70
CA PRO A 78 9.33 12.81 1.85
C PRO A 78 9.45 13.57 0.52
N GLU A 79 10.27 13.08 -0.40
CA GLU A 79 10.49 13.70 -1.71
C GLU A 79 9.28 13.50 -2.65
N GLY A 80 8.34 12.62 -2.31
CA GLY A 80 7.16 12.32 -3.13
C GLY A 80 7.46 11.60 -4.45
N ASN A 81 8.69 11.08 -4.59
CA ASN A 81 9.16 10.45 -5.82
C ASN A 81 9.15 8.91 -5.77
N MET A 82 8.91 8.34 -4.58
CA MET A 82 8.75 6.91 -4.38
C MET A 82 7.58 6.60 -3.46
N VAL A 83 6.92 5.49 -3.73
CA VAL A 83 5.80 5.00 -2.91
C VAL A 83 5.88 3.50 -2.74
N ALA A 84 5.68 3.06 -1.50
CA ALA A 84 5.62 1.67 -1.14
C ALA A 84 4.17 1.23 -0.93
N ILE A 85 3.82 0.07 -1.50
CA ILE A 85 2.44 -0.42 -1.58
C ILE A 85 2.44 -1.92 -1.24
N PRO A 86 1.68 -2.34 -0.22
CA PRO A 86 1.46 -3.76 0.05
C PRO A 86 0.68 -4.42 -1.09
N VAL A 87 1.15 -5.58 -1.56
CA VAL A 87 0.46 -6.35 -2.61
C VAL A 87 0.26 -7.80 -2.17
N TRP A 88 -0.92 -8.33 -2.44
CA TRP A 88 -1.28 -9.70 -2.14
C TRP A 88 -1.07 -10.58 -3.37
N ASN A 89 -0.29 -11.63 -3.21
CA ASN A 89 -0.01 -12.61 -4.25
C ASN A 89 -0.43 -14.01 -3.80
N ARG A 90 -1.09 -14.74 -4.69
CA ARG A 90 -1.35 -16.17 -4.49
C ARG A 90 -0.14 -16.95 -4.95
N THR A 91 0.36 -17.82 -4.09
CA THR A 91 1.45 -18.74 -4.38
C THR A 91 0.95 -20.18 -4.32
N LEU A 92 1.55 -21.05 -5.12
CA LEU A 92 1.16 -22.47 -5.19
C LEU A 92 1.35 -23.21 -3.86
N PHE A 93 2.35 -22.83 -3.05
CA PHE A 93 2.74 -23.58 -1.84
C PHE A 93 2.50 -22.85 -0.52
N LYS A 94 2.43 -21.50 -0.52
CA LYS A 94 2.29 -20.70 0.71
C LYS A 94 0.92 -20.03 0.83
N GLY A 95 -0.02 -20.36 -0.06
CA GLY A 95 -1.32 -19.69 -0.13
C GLY A 95 -1.18 -18.22 -0.52
N THR A 96 -2.02 -17.36 0.07
CA THR A 96 -1.98 -15.92 -0.14
C THR A 96 -0.95 -15.29 0.80
N ILE A 97 0.07 -14.66 0.23
CA ILE A 97 1.10 -13.91 0.97
C ILE A 97 1.02 -12.44 0.59
N GLN A 98 1.51 -11.58 1.47
CA GLN A 98 1.73 -10.18 1.14
C GLN A 98 3.20 -9.94 0.79
N GLN A 99 3.47 -9.06 -0.16
CA GLN A 99 4.79 -8.58 -0.55
C GLN A 99 4.74 -7.06 -0.70
N LEU A 100 5.89 -6.45 -0.97
CA LEU A 100 6.00 -5.01 -1.13
C LEU A 100 6.34 -4.66 -2.58
N VAL A 101 5.57 -3.73 -3.13
CA VAL A 101 5.89 -3.03 -4.38
C VAL A 101 6.40 -1.64 -4.04
N VAL A 102 7.47 -1.21 -4.70
CA VAL A 102 7.90 0.19 -4.72
C VAL A 102 7.81 0.71 -6.14
N ILE A 103 7.18 1.88 -6.29
CA ILE A 103 7.20 2.64 -7.54
C ILE A 103 8.21 3.77 -7.39
N ASP A 104 9.14 3.88 -8.33
CA ASP A 104 9.99 5.06 -8.53
C ASP A 104 9.39 5.86 -9.69
N VAL A 105 8.78 7.02 -9.37
CA VAL A 105 8.05 7.82 -10.35
C VAL A 105 8.99 8.57 -11.30
N ILE A 106 10.25 8.79 -10.90
CA ILE A 106 11.25 9.51 -11.69
C ILE A 106 11.86 8.57 -12.73
N LYS A 107 12.17 7.34 -12.33
CA LYS A 107 12.69 6.31 -13.24
C LYS A 107 11.59 5.61 -14.04
N CYS A 108 10.33 5.84 -13.65
CA CYS A 108 9.15 5.11 -14.10
C CYS A 108 9.36 3.60 -13.94
N GLU A 109 9.70 3.18 -12.72
CA GLU A 109 9.99 1.78 -12.42
C GLU A 109 9.03 1.24 -11.36
N TRP A 110 8.57 0.02 -11.59
CA TRP A 110 7.80 -0.79 -10.68
C TRP A 110 8.69 -1.95 -10.23
N THR A 111 8.95 -2.07 -8.93
CA THR A 111 9.79 -3.13 -8.35
C THR A 111 8.99 -3.90 -7.31
N LEU A 112 8.86 -5.22 -7.50
CA LEU A 112 8.33 -6.16 -6.52
C LEU A 112 9.50 -6.85 -5.82
N TYR A 113 9.45 -6.85 -4.49
CA TYR A 113 10.46 -7.51 -3.67
C TYR A 113 10.00 -8.91 -3.24
N LYS A 114 10.98 -9.80 -3.08
CA LYS A 114 10.74 -11.22 -2.80
C LYS A 114 10.32 -11.50 -1.37
N ARG A 115 10.76 -10.68 -0.40
CA ARG A 115 10.41 -10.83 1.01
C ARG A 115 8.89 -10.81 1.19
N SER A 116 8.39 -11.82 1.91
CA SER A 116 6.96 -12.03 2.15
C SER A 116 6.57 -11.67 3.58
N PHE A 117 5.33 -11.21 3.74
CA PHE A 117 4.73 -10.73 4.98
C PHE A 117 3.32 -11.30 5.16
N ARG A 118 2.79 -11.19 6.38
CA ARG A 118 1.43 -11.59 6.73
C ARG A 118 0.46 -10.45 6.46
N VAL A 119 0.66 -9.31 7.13
CA VAL A 119 -0.12 -8.08 6.97
C VAL A 119 0.79 -6.91 7.30
N LEU A 120 1.04 -6.04 6.34
CA LEU A 120 1.87 -4.86 6.48
C LEU A 120 1.05 -3.66 6.90
N ASP A 121 1.52 -3.01 7.95
CA ASP A 121 1.10 -1.68 8.40
C ASP A 121 2.29 -0.74 8.26
N LEU A 122 2.35 -0.04 7.12
CA LEU A 122 3.47 0.84 6.77
C LEU A 122 3.36 2.17 7.52
N ARG A 123 4.46 2.63 8.10
CA ARG A 123 4.48 3.82 8.96
C ARG A 123 5.39 4.94 8.46
N SER A 124 6.50 4.61 7.83
CA SER A 124 7.42 5.61 7.26
C SER A 124 8.19 5.06 6.08
N PHE A 125 8.60 5.96 5.19
CA PHE A 125 9.54 5.67 4.11
C PHE A 125 10.56 6.80 4.05
N GLN A 126 11.75 6.61 4.61
CA GLN A 126 12.77 7.65 4.69
C GLN A 126 14.14 7.05 4.40
N ASN A 127 14.98 7.78 3.66
CA ASN A 127 16.34 7.34 3.32
C ASN A 127 16.33 5.91 2.75
N GLU A 128 15.40 5.64 1.82
CA GLU A 128 15.29 4.33 1.15
C GLU A 128 14.89 3.17 2.09
N ILE A 129 14.53 3.47 3.34
CA ILE A 129 14.09 2.52 4.36
C ILE A 129 12.60 2.67 4.61
N ILE A 130 11.88 1.57 4.45
CA ILE A 130 10.46 1.46 4.78
C ILE A 130 10.35 0.79 6.15
N SER A 131 9.62 1.44 7.06
CA SER A 131 9.41 0.95 8.42
C SER A 131 7.92 0.86 8.76
N GLY A 132 7.60 -0.01 9.70
CA GLY A 132 6.22 -0.28 10.11
C GLY A 132 6.13 -1.58 10.90
N TYR A 133 5.04 -2.33 10.69
CA TYR A 133 4.81 -3.59 11.36
C TYR A 133 4.37 -4.68 10.38
N ASP A 134 4.85 -5.90 10.59
CA ASP A 134 4.22 -7.11 10.07
C ASP A 134 3.32 -7.73 11.14
N SER A 135 2.12 -8.12 10.72
CA SER A 135 1.07 -8.71 11.55
C SER A 135 0.70 -7.84 12.76
N PRO A 136 0.25 -6.59 12.53
CA PRO A 136 0.08 -5.58 13.59
C PRO A 136 -0.89 -5.98 14.72
N ILE A 137 -1.81 -6.91 14.48
CA ILE A 137 -2.79 -7.38 15.47
C ILE A 137 -2.32 -8.63 16.22
N TYR A 138 -1.51 -9.48 15.60
CA TYR A 138 -1.15 -10.80 16.14
C TYR A 138 0.33 -11.07 15.92
N ASP A 139 1.10 -11.31 16.97
CA ASP A 139 2.54 -11.61 16.85
C ASP A 139 3.31 -10.54 16.05
N THR A 140 3.10 -9.30 16.48
CA THR A 140 3.59 -8.10 15.82
C THR A 140 5.11 -8.07 15.78
N THR A 141 5.66 -7.94 14.58
CA THR A 141 7.10 -7.80 14.35
C THR A 141 7.40 -6.46 13.69
N SER A 142 8.42 -5.74 14.17
CA SER A 142 8.87 -4.51 13.54
C SER A 142 9.40 -4.77 12.13
N LEU A 143 8.92 -3.99 11.17
CA LEU A 143 9.44 -3.96 9.81
C LEU A 143 10.59 -2.97 9.73
N HIS A 144 11.74 -3.44 9.26
CA HIS A 144 12.82 -2.63 8.73
C HIS A 144 13.17 -3.19 7.35
N PHE A 145 12.94 -2.39 6.31
CA PHE A 145 13.02 -2.81 4.91
C PHE A 145 13.84 -1.78 4.12
N ASP A 146 15.10 -2.12 3.85
CA ASP A 146 16.01 -1.29 3.05
C ASP A 146 15.93 -1.73 1.58
N ILE A 147 15.36 -0.89 0.73
CA ILE A 147 15.08 -1.24 -0.67
C ILE A 147 16.35 -1.53 -1.48
N ASN A 148 17.53 -1.10 -1.01
CA ASN A 148 18.81 -1.36 -1.68
C ASN A 148 19.43 -2.70 -1.31
N ARG A 149 18.97 -3.32 -0.21
CA ARG A 149 19.51 -4.57 0.32
C ARG A 149 18.57 -5.75 0.14
N GLU A 150 17.29 -5.48 -0.11
CA GLU A 150 16.24 -6.49 -0.27
C GLU A 150 16.29 -7.14 -1.67
N GLU A 151 16.03 -8.44 -1.73
CA GLU A 151 16.04 -9.20 -2.98
C GLU A 151 14.83 -8.83 -3.85
N ILE A 152 15.11 -8.53 -5.12
CA ILE A 152 14.08 -8.16 -6.11
C ILE A 152 13.54 -9.43 -6.77
N GLU A 153 12.22 -9.59 -6.74
CA GLU A 153 11.52 -10.65 -7.48
C GLU A 153 11.33 -10.24 -8.94
N ILE A 154 10.80 -9.02 -9.17
CA ILE A 154 10.49 -8.50 -10.51
C ILE A 154 10.75 -7.01 -10.54
N ARG A 155 11.38 -6.52 -11.62
CA ARG A 155 11.45 -5.09 -11.95
C ARG A 155 10.98 -4.85 -13.37
N LYS A 156 10.18 -3.81 -13.59
CA LYS A 156 9.71 -3.41 -14.93
C LYS A 156 9.55 -1.89 -15.06
N LYS A 157 9.71 -1.39 -16.28
CA LYS A 157 9.37 -0.02 -16.68
C LYS A 157 7.85 0.16 -16.78
N ILE A 158 7.34 1.32 -16.42
CA ILE A 158 5.92 1.68 -16.52
C ILE A 158 5.70 3.02 -17.23
#